data_AF-A0A7S1QW31-F1
#
_entry.id   AF-A0A7S1QW31-F1
#
_cell.length_a   1.000
_cell.length_b   1.000
_cell.length_c   1.000
_cell.angle_alpha   90.00
_cell.angle_beta   90.00
_cell.angle_gamma   90.00
#
_symmetry.space_group_name_H-M   'P 1'
#
loop_
_entity.id
_entity.type
_entity.pdbx_description
1 polymer ?
#
loop_
_entity_poly.entity_id
_entity_poly.type
_entity_poly.pdbx_seq_one_letter_code
_entity_poly.pdbx_strand_id
1 'polypeptide(L)'
;RMSVSVPGLDPKTLNVTIRDDAFEVRGRDGRNKSYSLAFEFREFVSPENSSWAMRWSEEAQPRPDGALLTLQKAMAHRWDRVAQNHSAVKFFMRKDWVQ
;
A
#
# COMPACT_ATOMS: atom_id res chain seq x y z
N ARG A 1 0.92 -8.11 -5.49
CA ARG A 1 0.38 -7.64 -4.19
C ARG A 1 1.35 -6.62 -3.62
N MET A 2 0.87 -5.68 -2.81
CA MET A 2 1.68 -4.71 -2.11
C MET A 2 1.26 -4.65 -0.65
N SER A 3 2.20 -4.47 0.26
CA SER A 3 1.91 -4.25 1.68
C SER A 3 2.42 -2.87 2.08
N VAL A 4 1.63 -2.16 2.88
CA VAL A 4 1.95 -0.85 3.43
C VAL A 4 1.86 -0.97 4.94
N SER A 5 2.92 -0.57 5.64
CA SER A 5 2.97 -0.56 7.10
C SER A 5 2.75 0.85 7.63
N VAL A 6 1.91 0.99 8.65
CA VAL A 6 1.66 2.25 9.36
C VAL A 6 2.01 2.04 10.84
N PRO A 7 3.09 2.66 11.35
CA PRO A 7 3.51 2.47 12.74
C PRO A 7 2.43 2.90 13.73
N GLY A 8 2.04 2.00 14.64
CA GLY A 8 1.10 2.31 15.71
C GLY A 8 -0.32 2.66 15.24
N LEU A 9 -0.73 2.15 14.07
CA LEU A 9 -2.01 2.42 13.42
C LEU A 9 -3.21 2.32 14.37
N ASP A 10 -4.05 3.35 14.38
CA ASP A 10 -5.45 3.24 14.81
C ASP A 10 -6.27 2.67 13.63
N PRO A 11 -6.78 1.43 13.74
CA PRO A 11 -7.45 0.73 12.64
C PRO A 11 -8.65 1.48 12.08
N LYS A 12 -9.32 2.31 12.88
CA LYS A 12 -10.52 3.05 12.47
C LYS A 12 -10.21 4.22 11.55
N THR A 13 -8.94 4.62 11.47
CA THR A 13 -8.49 5.78 10.71
C THR A 13 -7.86 5.42 9.38
N LEU A 14 -7.68 4.12 9.11
CA LEU A 14 -7.08 3.64 7.87
C LEU A 14 -8.03 3.87 6.70
N ASN A 15 -7.55 4.59 5.70
CA ASN A 15 -8.24 4.81 4.44
C ASN A 15 -7.30 4.50 3.28
N VAL A 16 -7.80 3.77 2.29
CA VAL A 16 -7.05 3.40 1.09
C VAL A 16 -7.85 3.83 -0.13
N THR A 17 -7.22 4.60 -0.99
CA THR A 17 -7.77 4.99 -2.29
C THR A 17 -6.91 4.38 -3.38
N ILE A 18 -7.55 3.65 -4.31
CA ILE A 18 -6.91 3.07 -5.48
C ILE A 18 -7.51 3.77 -6.69
N ARG A 19 -6.64 4.31 -7.54
CA ARG A 19 -6.95 4.87 -8.85
C ARG A 19 -6.26 4.02 -9.92
N ASP A 20 -6.60 4.27 -11.18
CA ASP A 20 -6.02 3.58 -12.34
C ASP A 20 -4.51 3.82 -12.45
N ASP A 21 -4.04 5.00 -12.07
CA ASP A 21 -2.64 5.40 -12.18
C ASP A 21 -1.96 5.67 -10.83
N ALA A 22 -2.65 5.52 -9.71
CA ALA A 22 -2.11 5.89 -8.40
C ALA A 22 -2.76 5.10 -7.26
N PHE A 23 -2.12 5.13 -6.10
CA PHE A 23 -2.75 4.77 -4.85
C PHE A 23 -2.37 5.74 -3.74
N GLU A 24 -3.18 5.75 -2.71
CA GLU A 24 -2.95 6.52 -1.50
C GLU A 24 -3.43 5.73 -0.29
N VAL A 25 -2.56 5.61 0.71
CA VAL A 25 -2.87 5.06 2.04
C VAL A 25 -2.73 6.18 3.06
N ARG A 26 -3.79 6.45 3.80
CA ARG A 26 -3.82 7.39 4.92
C ARG A 26 -4.19 6.67 6.20
N GLY A 27 -3.61 7.08 7.31
CA GLY A 27 -3.95 6.56 8.63
C GLY A 27 -3.43 7.47 9.72
N ARG A 28 -3.84 7.22 10.96
CA ARG A 28 -3.32 7.89 12.14
C ARG A 28 -2.84 6.85 13.15
N ASP A 29 -1.88 7.23 13.99
CA ASP A 29 -1.53 6.42 15.14
C ASP A 29 -2.44 6.70 16.36
N GLY A 30 -2.28 5.91 17.42
CA GLY A 30 -3.01 6.12 18.69
C GLY A 30 -2.71 7.45 19.39
N ARG A 31 -1.73 8.23 18.92
CA ARG A 31 -1.43 9.60 19.38
C ARG A 31 -2.00 10.67 18.42
N ASN A 32 -2.84 10.26 17.48
CA ASN A 32 -3.46 11.11 16.44
C ASN A 32 -2.45 11.75 15.47
N LYS A 33 -1.23 11.20 15.34
CA LYS A 33 -0.29 11.62 14.30
C LYS A 33 -0.67 11.00 12.98
N SER A 34 -0.81 11.84 11.95
CA SER A 34 -1.20 11.41 10.61
C SER A 34 -0.01 10.88 9.80
N TYR A 35 -0.27 9.81 9.05
CA TYR A 35 0.63 9.23 8.06
C TYR A 35 -0.10 9.19 6.72
N SER A 36 0.62 9.51 5.65
CA SER A 36 0.15 9.35 4.28
C SER A 36 1.27 8.80 3.42
N LEU A 37 0.95 7.82 2.58
CA LEU A 37 1.80 7.31 1.53
C LEU A 37 1.00 7.32 0.24
N ALA A 38 1.46 8.08 -0.74
CA ALA A 38 0.86 8.12 -2.07
C ALA A 38 1.97 8.10 -3.13
N PHE A 39 1.74 7.37 -4.22
CA PHE A 39 2.52 7.52 -5.44
C PHE A 39 1.73 7.07 -6.67
N GLU A 40 2.20 7.54 -7.81
CA GLU A 40 1.70 7.15 -9.13
C GLU A 40 2.36 5.85 -9.59
N PHE A 41 1.54 4.90 -10.01
CA PHE A 41 1.99 3.69 -10.66
C PHE A 41 2.66 4.03 -11.98
N ARG A 42 3.71 3.28 -12.30
CA ARG A 42 4.33 3.38 -13.63
C ARG A 42 3.38 2.89 -14.73
N GLU A 43 2.54 1.93 -14.39
CA GLU A 43 1.68 1.19 -15.31
C GLU A 43 0.26 1.15 -14.74
N PHE A 44 -0.75 1.20 -15.59
CA PHE A 44 -2.15 1.27 -15.15
C PHE A 44 -2.63 -0.02 -14.46
N VAL A 45 -3.48 0.16 -13.45
CA VAL A 45 -4.27 -0.89 -12.80
C VAL A 45 -5.75 -0.75 -13.15
N SER A 46 -6.51 -1.80 -12.87
CA SER A 46 -7.98 -1.80 -12.93
C SER A 46 -8.50 -1.64 -11.49
N PRO A 47 -8.91 -0.43 -11.06
CA PRO A 47 -9.34 -0.19 -9.69
C PRO A 47 -10.54 -1.03 -9.29
N GLU A 48 -11.48 -1.24 -10.21
CA GLU A 48 -12.70 -2.03 -10.02
C GLU A 48 -12.41 -3.52 -9.74
N ASN A 49 -11.28 -4.04 -10.23
CA ASN A 49 -10.83 -5.40 -9.97
C ASN A 49 -9.72 -5.47 -8.91
N SER A 50 -9.35 -4.33 -8.33
CA SER A 50 -8.38 -4.24 -7.26
C SER A 50 -9.09 -4.18 -5.91
N SER A 51 -8.41 -4.64 -4.86
CA SER A 51 -8.96 -4.65 -3.51
C SER A 51 -7.87 -4.36 -2.49
N TRP A 52 -8.30 -4.00 -1.29
CA TRP A 52 -7.41 -3.88 -0.15
C TRP A 52 -8.05 -4.51 1.09
N ALA A 53 -7.20 -4.96 2.00
CA ALA A 53 -7.59 -5.49 3.30
C ALA A 53 -6.67 -4.91 4.37
N MET A 54 -7.14 -4.94 5.62
CA MET A 54 -6.31 -4.59 6.76
C MET A 54 -5.16 -5.59 6.90
N ARG A 55 -3.94 -5.08 7.03
CA ARG A 55 -2.77 -5.90 7.33
C ARG A 55 -2.66 -6.10 8.84
N TRP A 56 -2.36 -7.32 9.24
CA TRP A 56 -2.09 -7.67 10.62
C TRP A 56 -0.62 -8.03 10.76
N SER A 57 0.01 -7.55 11.84
CA SER A 57 1.39 -7.89 12.15
C SER A 57 1.53 -9.40 12.42
N GLU A 58 2.65 -10.00 11.99
CA GLU A 58 2.98 -11.40 12.29
C GLU A 58 3.54 -11.62 13.70
N GLU A 59 3.48 -10.59 14.56
CA GLU A 59 3.95 -10.65 15.95
C GLU A 59 3.05 -11.52 16.85
N ALA A 60 3.57 -11.91 18.02
CA ALA A 60 2.88 -12.75 19.00
C ALA A 60 1.52 -12.19 19.47
N GLN A 61 1.31 -10.87 19.36
CA GLN A 61 0.01 -10.23 19.51
C GLN A 61 -0.33 -9.52 18.19
N PRO A 62 -1.04 -10.17 17.26
CA PRO A 62 -1.35 -9.58 15.98
C PRO A 62 -2.21 -8.33 16.18
N ARG A 63 -1.69 -7.19 15.74
CA ARG A 63 -2.41 -5.93 15.71
C ARG A 63 -2.48 -5.43 14.27
N PRO A 64 -3.54 -4.69 13.91
CA PRO A 64 -3.56 -4.04 12.61
C PRO A 64 -2.40 -3.07 12.50
N ASP A 65 -1.59 -3.23 11.46
CA ASP A 65 -0.35 -2.48 11.30
C ASP A 65 -0.21 -1.90 9.89
N GLY A 66 -1.30 -1.90 9.12
CA GLY A 66 -1.34 -1.25 7.82
C GLY A 66 -2.38 -1.83 6.85
N ALA A 67 -2.04 -1.83 5.57
CA ALA A 67 -2.91 -2.26 4.48
C ALA A 67 -2.20 -3.28 3.57
N LEU A 68 -2.94 -4.30 3.13
CA LEU A 68 -2.55 -5.23 2.09
C LEU A 68 -3.36 -4.92 0.83
N LEU A 69 -2.68 -4.56 -0.25
CA LEU A 69 -3.31 -4.24 -1.54
C LEU A 69 -3.13 -5.40 -2.53
N THR A 70 -4.24 -5.81 -3.14
CA THR A 70 -4.27 -6.71 -4.28
C THR A 70 -4.65 -5.91 -5.51
N LEU A 71 -3.66 -5.60 -6.34
CA LEU A 71 -3.82 -4.79 -7.54
C LEU A 71 -3.96 -5.69 -8.77
N GLN A 72 -4.99 -5.45 -9.57
CA GLN A 72 -5.16 -6.08 -10.87
C GLN A 72 -4.54 -5.18 -11.94
N LYS A 73 -3.62 -5.72 -12.73
CA LYS A 73 -3.02 -4.98 -13.84
C LYS A 73 -4.05 -4.77 -14.95
N ALA A 74 -4.05 -3.59 -15.55
CA ALA A 74 -4.88 -3.33 -16.73
C ALA A 74 -4.43 -4.18 -17.94
N MET A 75 -3.12 -4.43 -18.07
CA MET A 75 -2.55 -5.29 -19.10
C MET A 75 -1.59 -6.33 -18.50
N ALA A 76 -1.66 -7.56 -19.00
CA ALA A 76 -0.81 -8.65 -18.55
C ALA A 76 0.64 -8.50 -19.06
N HIS A 77 1.45 -7.75 -18.32
CA HIS A 77 2.88 -7.59 -18.61
C HIS A 77 3.71 -7.51 -17.31
N ARG A 78 5.03 -7.58 -17.44
CA ARG A 78 5.96 -7.50 -16.31
C ARG A 78 6.12 -6.07 -15.83
N TRP A 79 6.02 -5.86 -14.51
CA TRP A 79 6.31 -4.57 -13.89
C TRP A 79 7.74 -4.58 -13.35
N ASP A 80 8.66 -3.90 -14.03
CA ASP A 80 10.03 -3.76 -13.53
C ASP A 80 10.13 -2.75 -12.38
N ARG A 81 9.25 -1.75 -12.38
CA ARG A 81 9.10 -0.77 -11.30
C ARG A 81 7.62 -0.52 -11.06
N VAL A 82 7.26 -0.39 -9.79
CA VAL A 82 5.88 -0.15 -9.37
C VAL A 82 5.49 1.32 -9.50
N ALA A 83 6.40 2.23 -9.14
CA ALA A 83 6.15 3.66 -9.14
C ALA A 83 6.77 4.34 -10.38
N GLN A 84 6.08 5.36 -10.92
CA GLN A 84 6.57 6.18 -12.02
C GLN A 84 7.86 6.92 -11.61
N ASN A 85 7.83 7.61 -10.46
CA ASN A 85 9.01 8.24 -9.87
C ASN A 85 9.63 7.37 -8.77
N HIS A 86 10.23 6.25 -9.19
CA HIS A 86 10.86 5.31 -8.26
C HIS A 86 11.93 5.95 -7.36
N SER A 87 12.71 6.90 -7.87
CA SER A 87 13.79 7.55 -7.12
C SER A 87 13.29 8.32 -5.89
N ALA A 88 12.07 8.87 -5.95
CA ALA A 88 11.46 9.61 -4.84
C ALA A 88 10.92 8.68 -3.75
N VAL A 89 10.40 7.51 -4.13
CA VAL A 89 9.73 6.59 -3.19
C VAL A 89 10.60 5.44 -2.71
N LYS A 90 11.77 5.19 -3.33
CA LYS A 90 12.61 4.02 -3.05
C LYS A 90 12.98 3.84 -1.57
N PHE A 91 13.08 4.92 -0.79
CA PHE A 91 13.43 4.84 0.63
C PHE A 91 12.28 4.31 1.50
N PHE A 92 11.05 4.39 1.01
CA PHE A 92 9.83 3.91 1.67
C PHE A 92 9.34 2.59 1.10
N MET A 93 10.04 2.04 0.10
CA MET A 93 9.67 0.82 -0.58
C MET A 93 10.73 -0.25 -0.38
N ARG A 94 10.28 -1.45 -0.06
CA ARG A 94 11.12 -2.64 -0.08
C ARG A 94 10.45 -3.65 -1.00
N LYS A 95 11.26 -4.33 -1.83
CA LYS A 95 10.77 -5.47 -2.58
C LYS A 95 10.49 -6.60 -1.60
N ASP A 96 9.23 -7.01 -1.56
CA ASP A 96 8.79 -8.15 -0.78
C ASP A 96 9.05 -9.42 -1.61
N TRP A 97 10.04 -10.21 -1.20
CA TRP A 97 10.42 -11.46 -1.86
C TRP A 97 9.67 -12.61 -1.19
N VAL A 98 8.34 -12.61 -1.31
CA VAL A 98 7.57 -13.82 -1.00
C VAL A 98 7.62 -14.70 -2.24
N GLN A 99 8.24 -15.88 -2.10
CA GLN A 99 8.35 -16.92 -3.13
C GLN A 99 6.99 -17.55 -3.44
#